data_AF-A0AAD6T0F4-F1
#
_entry.id   AF-A0AAD6T0F4-F1
#
_cell.length_a   1.000
_cell.length_b   1.000
_cell.length_c   1.000
_cell.angle_alpha   90.00
_cell.angle_beta   90.00
_cell.angle_gamma   90.00
#
_symmetry.space_group_name_H-M   'P 1'
#
loop_
_entity.id
_entity.type
_entity.pdbx_description
1 polymer ?
#
loop_
_entity_poly.entity_id
_entity_poly.type
_entity_poly.pdbx_seq_one_letter_code
_entity_poly.pdbx_strand_id
1 'polypeptide(L)'
;MYGFNVTDQTFDYDNRPVSPLTNFTFSQWWFHGHLDFPPSEGDIFDLPAGQPATTEIACNKGATSFFASSEGGNIRTDNPNDVCPNSGTDAFHTKGLDDLTGCALAIAYKSNATQVQPEDFTVFSVNQTCVWTRFTDFQVPARMPACPPGGCTCAFFWIYSCNVTGATSTVALATPKVPRRCGVDSANGKWHAAPGNCTYSPKQPLYWF
;
A
#
# COMPACT_ATOMS: atom_id res chain seq x y z
N MET A 1 7.82 -1.56 8.19
CA MET A 1 6.56 -0.77 8.11
C MET A 1 6.33 -0.02 9.41
N TYR A 2 5.58 1.07 9.40
CA TYR A 2 5.15 1.75 10.62
C TYR A 2 4.09 0.92 11.34
N GLY A 3 4.21 0.75 12.65
CA GLY A 3 3.31 -0.06 13.45
C GLY A 3 3.55 -1.58 13.32
N PHE A 4 4.75 -2.02 12.96
CA PHE A 4 5.06 -3.43 12.70
C PHE A 4 4.71 -4.39 13.85
N ASN A 5 4.80 -3.88 15.09
CA ASN A 5 4.48 -4.62 16.31
C ASN A 5 3.27 -4.07 17.06
N VAL A 6 2.46 -3.21 16.43
CA VAL A 6 1.21 -2.72 17.01
C VAL A 6 0.21 -3.88 17.11
N THR A 7 -0.40 -4.02 18.29
CA THR A 7 -1.43 -5.00 18.63
C THR A 7 -2.77 -4.32 18.92
N ASP A 8 -3.81 -5.12 19.14
CA ASP A 8 -5.15 -4.67 19.54
C ASP A 8 -5.17 -3.98 20.92
N GLN A 9 -4.16 -4.21 21.76
CA GLN A 9 -4.01 -3.61 23.09
C GLN A 9 -3.08 -2.38 23.10
N THR A 10 -2.50 -2.01 21.96
CA THR A 10 -1.53 -0.89 21.90
C THR A 10 -2.22 0.47 22.01
N PHE A 11 -3.46 0.58 21.53
CA PHE A 11 -4.29 1.79 21.58
C PHE A 11 -5.56 1.50 22.37
N ASP A 12 -6.32 2.55 22.70
CA ASP A 12 -7.65 2.46 23.35
C ASP A 12 -8.77 1.96 22.41
N TYR A 13 -8.43 1.71 21.15
CA TYR A 13 -9.26 1.08 20.12
C TYR A 13 -8.41 0.12 19.28
N ASP A 14 -9.06 -0.78 18.52
CA ASP A 14 -8.35 -1.70 17.63
C ASP A 14 -7.74 -0.96 16.44
N ASN A 15 -6.45 -0.65 16.57
CA ASN A 15 -5.66 0.03 15.55
C ASN A 15 -4.53 -0.86 15.01
N ARG A 16 -4.75 -2.18 14.96
CA ARG A 16 -3.79 -3.11 14.32
C ARG A 16 -3.60 -2.73 12.85
N PRO A 17 -2.47 -3.10 12.22
CA PRO A 17 -2.24 -2.75 10.82
C PRO A 17 -3.25 -3.30 9.82
N VAL A 18 -4.04 -4.30 10.21
CA VAL A 18 -5.11 -4.90 9.39
C VAL A 18 -6.47 -4.23 9.62
N SER A 19 -6.59 -3.36 10.63
CA SER A 19 -7.85 -2.68 10.95
C SER A 19 -8.20 -1.66 9.86
N PRO A 20 -9.46 -1.64 9.39
CA PRO A 20 -9.88 -0.70 8.35
C PRO A 20 -9.95 0.73 8.90
N LEU A 21 -9.69 1.70 8.03
CA LEU A 21 -9.75 3.13 8.34
C LEU A 21 -11.07 3.71 7.81
N THR A 22 -11.96 4.15 8.70
CA THR A 22 -13.28 4.71 8.33
C THR A 22 -13.76 5.70 9.37
N ASN A 23 -14.26 6.87 8.93
CA ASN A 23 -14.77 7.93 9.82
C ASN A 23 -13.76 8.35 10.91
N PHE A 24 -12.50 8.47 10.52
CA PHE A 24 -11.38 8.80 11.38
C PHE A 24 -10.93 10.25 11.19
N THR A 25 -10.45 10.87 12.27
CA THR A 25 -9.74 12.15 12.17
C THR A 25 -8.44 11.98 11.38
N PHE A 26 -7.87 13.09 10.90
CA PHE A 26 -6.62 13.06 10.14
C PHE A 26 -5.52 12.27 10.83
N SER A 27 -5.28 12.51 12.12
CA SER A 27 -4.23 11.82 12.88
C SER A 27 -4.48 10.33 13.09
N GLN A 28 -5.73 9.88 13.02
CA GLN A 28 -6.08 8.46 13.19
C GLN A 28 -5.88 7.67 11.89
N TRP A 29 -6.31 8.20 10.74
CA TRP A 29 -6.15 7.48 9.48
C TRP A 29 -4.78 7.70 8.84
N TRP A 30 -4.18 8.88 8.99
CA TRP A 30 -2.88 9.20 8.41
C TRP A 30 -1.80 8.31 9.02
N PHE A 31 -1.05 7.58 8.18
CA PHE A 31 -0.08 6.58 8.66
C PHE A 31 -0.70 5.51 9.57
N HIS A 32 -2.02 5.29 9.49
CA HIS A 32 -2.74 4.40 10.41
C HIS A 32 -2.57 4.85 11.88
N GLY A 33 -2.26 6.12 12.14
CA GLY A 33 -1.91 6.61 13.48
C GLY A 33 -0.61 6.01 14.04
N HIS A 34 0.25 5.41 13.21
CA HIS A 34 1.43 4.67 13.64
C HIS A 34 2.75 5.44 13.49
N LEU A 35 2.73 6.76 13.29
CA LEU A 35 3.96 7.56 13.13
C LEU A 35 4.93 7.42 14.32
N ASP A 36 4.41 7.21 15.52
CA ASP A 36 5.20 7.02 16.75
C ASP A 36 5.77 5.59 16.90
N PHE A 37 5.45 4.70 15.95
CA PHE A 37 5.92 3.31 15.89
C PHE A 37 6.72 3.06 14.60
N PRO A 38 7.87 3.74 14.40
CA PRO A 38 8.66 3.58 13.19
C PRO A 38 9.23 2.15 13.05
N PRO A 39 9.59 1.73 11.83
CA PRO A 39 10.38 0.50 11.65
C PRO A 39 11.75 0.62 12.32
N SER A 40 12.41 -0.51 12.54
CA SER A 40 13.80 -0.52 13.01
C SER A 40 14.71 0.21 12.02
N GLU A 41 15.78 0.81 12.54
CA GLU A 41 16.79 1.44 11.69
C GLU A 41 17.39 0.42 10.70
N GLY A 42 17.47 0.81 9.43
CA GLY A 42 17.98 -0.05 8.36
C GLY A 42 16.95 -0.97 7.70
N ASP A 43 15.77 -1.17 8.31
CA ASP A 43 14.70 -1.97 7.71
C ASP A 43 13.99 -1.17 6.59
N ILE A 44 14.36 -1.45 5.35
CA ILE A 44 13.89 -0.75 4.15
C ILE A 44 13.29 -1.75 3.16
N PHE A 45 12.15 -1.40 2.56
CA PHE A 45 11.60 -2.15 1.43
C PHE A 45 12.19 -1.65 0.10
N ASP A 46 12.89 -2.52 -0.61
CA ASP A 46 13.54 -2.18 -1.88
C ASP A 46 12.57 -2.17 -3.06
N LEU A 47 12.70 -1.16 -3.93
CA LEU A 47 11.94 -0.96 -5.16
C LEU A 47 12.90 -1.01 -6.36
N PRO A 48 13.12 -2.19 -6.97
CA PRO A 48 14.07 -2.34 -8.07
C PRO A 48 13.52 -1.73 -9.36
N ALA A 49 14.10 -0.63 -9.84
CA ALA A 49 13.63 0.08 -11.02
C ALA A 49 13.59 -0.84 -12.26
N GLY A 50 12.40 -0.92 -12.88
CA GLY A 50 12.17 -1.73 -14.08
C GLY A 50 11.93 -3.22 -13.80
N GLN A 51 11.79 -3.61 -12.54
CA GLN A 51 11.56 -4.98 -12.09
C GLN A 51 10.35 -5.05 -11.15
N PRO A 52 9.78 -6.25 -10.91
CA PRO A 52 8.77 -6.42 -9.89
C PRO A 52 9.34 -6.25 -8.48
N ALA A 53 8.57 -5.61 -7.60
CA ALA A 53 8.72 -5.65 -6.15
C ALA A 53 7.60 -6.53 -5.57
N THR A 54 7.96 -7.67 -5.00
CA THR A 54 6.99 -8.59 -4.38
C THR A 54 6.66 -8.14 -2.95
N THR A 55 5.37 -7.94 -2.68
CA THR A 55 4.85 -7.64 -1.34
C THR A 55 4.19 -8.87 -0.72
N GLU A 56 4.04 -8.88 0.61
CA GLU A 56 3.23 -9.86 1.33
C GLU A 56 1.99 -9.19 1.93
N ILE A 57 0.81 -9.60 1.47
CA ILE A 57 -0.49 -9.09 1.93
C ILE A 57 -1.23 -10.24 2.61
N ALA A 58 -1.57 -10.09 3.88
CA ALA A 58 -2.30 -11.12 4.62
C ALA A 58 -3.14 -10.54 5.76
N CYS A 59 -4.15 -11.30 6.22
CA CYS A 59 -5.01 -10.91 7.34
C CYS A 59 -4.32 -10.96 8.72
N ASN A 60 -3.14 -11.59 8.81
CA ASN A 60 -2.35 -11.64 10.03
C ASN A 60 -0.87 -11.78 9.71
N LYS A 61 0.01 -11.18 10.52
CA LYS A 61 1.47 -11.29 10.38
C LYS A 61 1.95 -12.75 10.45
N GLY A 62 1.25 -13.61 11.20
CA GLY A 62 1.53 -15.04 11.26
C GLY A 62 1.39 -15.78 9.93
N ALA A 63 0.64 -15.23 8.98
CA ALA A 63 0.49 -15.77 7.63
C ALA A 63 1.57 -15.27 6.65
N THR A 64 2.55 -14.47 7.12
CA THR A 64 3.63 -13.92 6.29
C THR A 64 4.98 -14.53 6.65
N SER A 65 6.05 -14.17 5.93
CA SER A 65 7.43 -14.50 6.31
C SER A 65 7.83 -13.90 7.67
N PHE A 66 7.15 -12.86 8.13
CA PHE A 66 7.39 -12.18 9.41
C PHE A 66 6.72 -12.82 10.63
N PHE A 67 6.18 -14.04 10.48
CA PHE A 67 5.44 -14.76 11.52
C PHE A 67 6.19 -14.90 12.85
N ALA A 68 7.53 -14.91 12.85
CA ALA A 68 8.34 -15.04 14.05
C ALA A 68 8.13 -13.88 15.05
N SER A 69 7.66 -12.73 14.56
CA SER A 69 7.29 -11.57 15.37
C SER A 69 5.78 -11.47 15.62
N SER A 70 5.01 -12.46 15.19
CA SER A 70 3.56 -12.57 15.44
C SER A 70 3.32 -13.32 16.75
N GLU A 71 2.33 -12.87 17.53
CA GLU A 71 1.93 -13.53 18.79
C GLU A 71 1.53 -15.00 18.57
N GLY A 72 0.80 -15.29 17.49
CA GLY A 72 0.30 -16.63 17.16
C GLY A 72 1.28 -17.54 16.42
N GLY A 73 2.49 -17.08 16.12
CA GLY A 73 3.48 -17.84 15.35
C GLY A 73 3.08 -18.06 13.89
N ASN A 74 3.56 -19.16 13.29
CA ASN A 74 3.35 -19.48 11.87
C ASN A 74 1.98 -20.12 11.64
N ILE A 75 1.11 -19.43 10.92
CA ILE A 75 -0.22 -19.94 10.52
C ILE A 75 -0.35 -20.15 9.01
N ARG A 76 0.75 -20.09 8.26
CA ARG A 76 0.77 -20.32 6.81
C ARG A 76 0.32 -21.75 6.49
N THR A 77 -0.46 -21.88 5.42
CA THR A 77 -0.89 -23.17 4.85
C THR A 77 0.13 -23.68 3.82
N ASP A 78 -0.15 -24.85 3.23
CA ASP A 78 0.58 -25.39 2.10
C ASP A 78 0.41 -24.55 0.82
N ASN A 79 -0.70 -23.80 0.72
CA ASN A 79 -0.87 -22.78 -0.32
C ASN A 79 -0.09 -21.50 0.06
N PRO A 80 1.04 -21.20 -0.60
CA PRO A 80 1.82 -20.02 -0.30
C PRO A 80 1.07 -18.72 -0.62
N ASN A 81 0.05 -18.73 -1.47
CA ASN A 81 -0.68 -17.52 -1.87
C ASN A 81 -1.92 -17.25 -1.03
N ASP A 82 -2.17 -18.02 0.03
CA ASP A 82 -3.30 -17.80 0.92
C ASP A 82 -3.15 -16.46 1.69
N VAL A 83 -4.05 -15.53 1.39
CA VAL A 83 -4.11 -14.19 2.02
C VAL A 83 -4.65 -14.30 3.46
N CYS A 84 -5.52 -15.27 3.72
CA CYS A 84 -6.06 -15.47 5.06
C CYS A 84 -6.35 -16.94 5.33
N PRO A 85 -5.34 -17.70 5.83
CA PRO A 85 -5.47 -19.10 6.16
C PRO A 85 -6.73 -19.44 6.95
N ASN A 86 -7.46 -20.46 6.49
CA ASN A 86 -8.69 -20.98 7.10
C ASN A 86 -9.89 -20.01 7.09
N SER A 87 -9.88 -18.99 6.23
CA SER A 87 -10.98 -18.03 6.07
C SER A 87 -11.53 -18.04 4.64
N GLY A 88 -12.80 -17.65 4.48
CA GLY A 88 -13.42 -17.45 3.17
C GLY A 88 -13.02 -16.13 2.51
N THR A 89 -13.47 -15.91 1.27
CA THR A 89 -13.18 -14.68 0.50
C THR A 89 -13.81 -13.41 1.10
N ASP A 90 -14.78 -13.57 1.98
CA ASP A 90 -15.39 -12.50 2.78
C ASP A 90 -14.36 -11.82 3.70
N ALA A 91 -13.38 -12.55 4.20
CA ALA A 91 -12.30 -12.01 5.05
C ALA A 91 -11.37 -11.02 4.32
N PHE A 92 -11.38 -11.05 2.99
CA PHE A 92 -10.65 -10.12 2.12
C PHE A 92 -11.60 -9.38 1.15
N HIS A 93 -12.87 -9.27 1.56
CA HIS A 93 -13.88 -8.38 0.97
C HIS A 93 -14.11 -8.56 -0.52
N THR A 94 -14.18 -9.81 -0.99
CA THR A 94 -14.46 -10.12 -2.39
C THR A 94 -15.37 -11.34 -2.53
N LYS A 95 -16.20 -11.34 -3.57
CA LYS A 95 -16.96 -12.52 -4.01
C LYS A 95 -16.14 -13.48 -4.86
N GLY A 96 -14.96 -13.07 -5.33
CA GLY A 96 -14.08 -13.84 -6.19
C GLY A 96 -13.15 -12.97 -7.03
N LEU A 97 -12.35 -13.58 -7.90
CA LEU A 97 -11.34 -12.88 -8.72
C LEU A 97 -11.93 -11.71 -9.53
N ASP A 98 -13.15 -11.88 -10.07
CA ASP A 98 -13.82 -10.88 -10.91
C ASP A 98 -14.45 -9.71 -10.14
N ASP A 99 -14.45 -9.76 -8.80
CA ASP A 99 -15.01 -8.74 -7.90
C ASP A 99 -13.90 -7.89 -7.23
N LEU A 100 -12.63 -8.15 -7.55
CA LEU A 100 -11.51 -7.39 -7.04
C LEU A 100 -11.45 -5.98 -7.64
N THR A 101 -11.04 -5.02 -6.81
CA THR A 101 -10.93 -3.60 -7.20
C THR A 101 -9.49 -3.08 -7.24
N GLY A 102 -8.52 -3.96 -6.97
CA GLY A 102 -7.10 -3.67 -7.02
C GLY A 102 -6.58 -2.81 -5.86
N CYS A 103 -5.26 -2.62 -5.87
CA CYS A 103 -4.57 -1.78 -4.89
C CYS A 103 -3.33 -1.16 -5.55
N ALA A 104 -2.64 -0.27 -4.83
CA ALA A 104 -1.53 0.48 -5.40
C ALA A 104 -0.43 0.77 -4.38
N LEU A 105 0.77 1.01 -4.90
CA LEU A 105 1.89 1.59 -4.18
C LEU A 105 2.06 3.06 -4.58
N ALA A 106 2.26 3.91 -3.58
CA ALA A 106 2.57 5.31 -3.67
C ALA A 106 3.89 5.63 -2.98
N ILE A 107 4.55 6.71 -3.41
CA ILE A 107 5.84 7.15 -2.90
C ILE A 107 5.84 8.66 -2.65
N ALA A 108 6.51 9.09 -1.59
CA ALA A 108 6.88 10.47 -1.32
C ALA A 108 8.41 10.54 -1.15
N TYR A 109 9.06 11.41 -1.92
CA TYR A 109 10.52 11.61 -1.90
C TYR A 109 10.97 12.46 -0.70
N LYS A 110 10.61 12.02 0.51
CA LYS A 110 10.97 12.61 1.80
C LYS A 110 11.46 11.50 2.73
N SER A 111 12.62 11.70 3.33
CA SER A 111 13.22 10.75 4.27
C SER A 111 12.60 10.82 5.67
N ASN A 112 12.08 11.98 6.06
CA ASN A 112 11.34 12.14 7.31
C ASN A 112 9.83 11.99 7.08
N ALA A 113 9.26 10.88 7.56
CA ALA A 113 7.84 10.58 7.45
C ALA A 113 6.92 11.65 8.07
N THR A 114 7.35 12.33 9.13
CA THR A 114 6.54 13.38 9.79
C THR A 114 6.39 14.65 8.94
N GLN A 115 7.19 14.79 7.88
CA GLN A 115 7.11 15.89 6.93
C GLN A 115 6.28 15.55 5.68
N VAL A 116 5.84 14.30 5.54
CA VAL A 116 4.99 13.85 4.44
C VAL A 116 3.57 14.38 4.68
N GLN A 117 2.96 14.89 3.61
CA GLN A 117 1.58 15.33 3.53
C GLN A 117 0.83 14.46 2.51
N PRO A 118 -0.51 14.39 2.57
CA PRO A 118 -1.30 13.61 1.61
C PRO A 118 -1.00 13.95 0.16
N GLU A 119 -0.76 15.22 -0.13
CA GLU A 119 -0.53 15.70 -1.49
C GLU A 119 0.84 15.32 -2.06
N ASP A 120 1.78 14.87 -1.23
CA ASP A 120 3.11 14.45 -1.67
C ASP A 120 3.12 13.07 -2.30
N PHE A 121 2.19 12.21 -1.90
CA PHE A 121 2.18 10.82 -2.36
C PHE A 121 1.81 10.72 -3.84
N THR A 122 2.64 10.01 -4.58
CA THR A 122 2.42 9.69 -5.99
C THR A 122 2.27 8.18 -6.16
N VAL A 123 1.11 7.73 -6.68
CA VAL A 123 0.91 6.34 -7.09
C VAL A 123 1.84 6.03 -8.27
N PHE A 124 2.76 5.09 -8.08
CA PHE A 124 3.76 4.70 -9.08
C PHE A 124 3.58 3.27 -9.60
N SER A 125 2.88 2.40 -8.87
CA SER A 125 2.59 1.03 -9.28
C SER A 125 1.21 0.58 -8.82
N VAL A 126 0.57 -0.28 -9.60
CA VAL A 126 -0.81 -0.76 -9.37
C VAL A 126 -0.86 -2.25 -9.69
N ASN A 127 -1.61 -3.01 -8.89
CA ASN A 127 -2.00 -4.37 -9.22
C ASN A 127 -3.54 -4.47 -9.14
N GLN A 128 -4.20 -4.76 -10.26
CA GLN A 128 -5.68 -4.76 -10.33
C GLN A 128 -6.31 -6.01 -9.70
N THR A 129 -5.57 -7.11 -9.58
CA THR A 129 -6.01 -8.36 -8.95
C THR A 129 -5.48 -8.49 -7.52
N CYS A 130 -5.22 -7.35 -6.87
CA CYS A 130 -4.64 -7.31 -5.54
C CYS A 130 -5.59 -7.86 -4.47
N VAL A 131 -5.01 -8.31 -3.34
CA VAL A 131 -5.71 -8.92 -2.19
C VAL A 131 -6.34 -10.28 -2.55
N TRP A 132 -5.77 -10.94 -3.56
CA TRP A 132 -6.11 -12.31 -3.97
C TRP A 132 -5.00 -13.31 -3.71
N THR A 133 -3.75 -12.90 -3.93
CA THR A 133 -2.57 -13.70 -3.61
C THR A 133 -1.74 -12.99 -2.55
N ARG A 134 -1.26 -13.74 -1.55
CA ARG A 134 -0.39 -13.19 -0.50
C ARG A 134 0.84 -12.52 -1.10
N PHE A 135 1.52 -13.20 -2.01
CA PHE A 135 2.59 -12.61 -2.77
C PHE A 135 1.99 -11.82 -3.93
N THR A 136 2.03 -10.49 -3.82
CA THR A 136 1.51 -9.58 -4.85
C THR A 136 2.66 -8.75 -5.41
N ASP A 137 2.91 -8.91 -6.70
CA ASP A 137 3.94 -8.14 -7.41
C ASP A 137 3.43 -6.76 -7.83
N PHE A 138 4.29 -5.77 -7.64
CA PHE A 138 4.12 -4.42 -8.13
C PHE A 138 5.26 -4.06 -9.08
N GLN A 139 4.91 -3.72 -10.32
CA GLN A 139 5.89 -3.34 -11.33
C GLN A 139 6.46 -1.96 -11.04
N VAL A 140 7.76 -1.85 -10.76
CA VAL A 140 8.42 -0.57 -10.50
C VAL A 140 8.82 0.08 -11.83
N PRO A 141 8.43 1.34 -12.12
CA PRO A 141 8.81 1.98 -13.36
C PRO A 141 10.34 2.08 -13.52
N ALA A 142 10.87 1.74 -14.70
CA ALA A 142 12.31 1.79 -14.99
C ALA A 142 12.94 3.19 -14.84
N ARG A 143 12.12 4.24 -14.93
CA ARG A 143 12.56 5.65 -14.84
C ARG A 143 12.37 6.27 -13.47
N MET A 144 12.09 5.47 -12.43
CA MET A 144 12.02 5.97 -11.06
C MET A 144 13.36 6.61 -10.67
N PRO A 145 13.38 7.88 -10.19
CA PRO A 145 14.59 8.48 -9.68
C PRO A 145 14.98 7.89 -8.32
N ALA A 146 16.26 8.03 -7.96
CA ALA A 146 16.78 7.61 -6.66
C ALA A 146 16.15 8.42 -5.51
N CYS A 147 15.97 7.76 -4.36
CA CYS A 147 15.54 8.41 -3.12
C CYS A 147 16.62 9.36 -2.58
N PRO A 148 16.24 10.38 -1.77
CA PRO A 148 17.20 11.21 -1.08
C PRO A 148 18.00 10.41 -0.03
N PRO A 149 19.08 10.97 0.53
CA PRO A 149 19.74 10.39 1.70
C PRO A 149 18.73 10.12 2.83
N GLY A 150 18.76 8.91 3.39
CA GLY A 150 17.80 8.44 4.39
C GLY A 150 16.54 7.76 3.81
N GLY A 151 16.46 7.60 2.49
CA GLY A 151 15.38 6.85 1.82
C GLY A 151 14.14 7.69 1.51
N CYS A 152 13.09 7.02 1.03
CA CYS A 152 11.78 7.60 0.78
C CYS A 152 10.74 7.00 1.73
N THR A 153 9.59 7.66 1.82
CA THR A 153 8.41 7.07 2.45
C THR A 153 7.48 6.53 1.38
N CYS A 154 7.09 5.26 1.50
CA CYS A 154 6.13 4.62 0.63
C CYS A 154 4.84 4.30 1.36
N ALA A 155 3.80 4.14 0.57
CA ALA A 155 2.53 3.65 1.02
C ALA A 155 2.09 2.57 0.03
N PHE A 156 1.82 1.35 0.49
CA PHE A 156 0.60 0.67 0.04
C PHE A 156 -0.58 1.59 0.41
N PHE A 157 -1.83 1.21 0.26
CA PHE A 157 -2.84 1.88 1.11
C PHE A 157 -2.72 1.30 2.54
N TRP A 158 -1.50 1.50 3.09
CA TRP A 158 -0.80 1.18 4.34
C TRP A 158 0.70 1.61 4.21
N ILE A 159 1.43 2.02 5.27
CA ILE A 159 2.64 2.86 5.12
C ILE A 159 3.96 2.26 5.65
N TYR A 160 5.07 2.45 4.91
CA TYR A 160 6.40 1.89 5.21
C TYR A 160 7.58 2.69 4.61
N SER A 161 8.78 2.54 5.17
CA SER A 161 10.02 3.09 4.61
C SER A 161 10.50 2.27 3.41
N CYS A 162 10.93 2.94 2.35
CA CYS A 162 11.32 2.30 1.09
C CYS A 162 12.51 2.99 0.41
N ASN A 163 13.15 2.29 -0.53
CA ASN A 163 14.23 2.84 -1.33
C ASN A 163 14.18 2.33 -2.77
N VAL A 164 14.46 3.19 -3.75
CA VAL A 164 14.55 2.79 -5.16
C VAL A 164 15.95 2.27 -5.45
N THR A 165 16.05 1.01 -5.88
CA THR A 165 17.31 0.37 -6.25
C THR A 165 17.44 0.27 -7.77
N GLY A 166 18.67 0.27 -8.29
CA GLY A 166 18.91 0.22 -9.75
C GLY A 166 18.44 1.45 -10.54
N ALA A 167 18.22 2.59 -9.87
CA ALA A 167 17.78 3.83 -10.52
C ALA A 167 18.82 4.33 -11.53
N THR A 168 18.38 4.56 -12.77
CA THR A 168 19.21 5.11 -13.87
C THR A 168 18.75 6.50 -14.32
N SER A 169 17.63 6.99 -13.78
CA SER A 169 17.01 8.28 -14.09
C SER A 169 17.26 9.28 -12.97
N THR A 170 17.47 10.55 -13.33
CA THR A 170 17.50 11.69 -12.39
C THR A 170 16.28 12.60 -12.53
N VAL A 171 15.33 12.24 -13.40
CA VAL A 171 14.13 13.05 -13.64
C VAL A 171 13.16 12.86 -12.47
N ALA A 172 12.87 13.94 -11.75
CA ALA A 172 11.93 13.94 -10.63
C ALA A 172 10.50 13.60 -11.07
N LEU A 173 9.71 13.03 -10.15
CA LEU A 173 8.27 12.89 -10.35
C LEU A 173 7.62 14.28 -10.43
N ALA A 174 6.66 14.45 -11.33
CA ALA A 174 5.83 15.65 -11.33
C ALA A 174 4.87 15.64 -10.13
N THR A 175 4.43 16.82 -9.68
CA THR A 175 3.47 16.95 -8.58
C THR A 175 2.18 16.17 -8.89
N PRO A 176 1.78 15.22 -8.02
CA PRO A 176 0.62 14.39 -8.27
C PRO A 176 -0.67 15.21 -8.09
N LYS A 177 -1.72 14.80 -8.81
CA LYS A 177 -3.04 15.43 -8.76
C LYS A 177 -4.10 14.42 -8.34
N VAL A 178 -5.23 14.92 -7.83
CA VAL A 178 -6.37 14.10 -7.44
C VAL A 178 -6.85 13.24 -8.63
N PRO A 179 -7.00 11.91 -8.46
CA PRO A 179 -7.59 11.05 -9.48
C PRO A 179 -9.08 11.37 -9.66
N ARG A 180 -9.55 11.36 -10.90
CA ARG A 180 -10.97 11.63 -11.24
C ARG A 180 -11.66 10.35 -11.69
N ARG A 181 -12.96 10.21 -11.37
CA ARG A 181 -13.81 9.09 -11.83
C ARG A 181 -14.03 9.17 -13.35
N CYS A 182 -13.11 8.61 -14.13
CA CYS A 182 -13.13 8.75 -15.59
C CYS A 182 -13.52 7.48 -16.36
N GLY A 183 -13.33 6.28 -15.76
CA GLY A 183 -13.68 5.00 -16.39
C GLY A 183 -15.17 4.74 -16.58
N VAL A 184 -15.47 3.59 -17.21
CA VAL A 184 -16.82 2.99 -17.32
C VAL A 184 -17.25 2.49 -15.95
N ASP A 185 -18.55 2.57 -15.68
CA ASP A 185 -19.16 2.12 -14.45
C ASP A 185 -20.67 1.92 -14.67
N SER A 186 -21.02 0.79 -15.29
CA SER A 186 -22.40 0.44 -15.63
C SER A 186 -23.30 0.32 -14.40
N ALA A 187 -22.75 -0.13 -13.27
CA ALA A 187 -23.48 -0.28 -12.02
C ALA A 187 -24.05 1.05 -11.50
N ASN A 188 -23.39 2.18 -11.81
CA ASN A 188 -23.90 3.53 -11.49
C ASN A 188 -24.34 4.31 -12.75
N GLY A 189 -24.75 3.60 -13.81
CA GLY A 189 -25.35 4.21 -15.00
C GLY A 189 -24.38 4.89 -15.96
N LYS A 190 -23.06 4.71 -15.80
CA LYS A 190 -22.03 5.28 -16.68
C LYS A 190 -21.52 4.24 -17.68
N TRP A 191 -22.23 4.12 -18.80
CA TRP A 191 -21.98 3.10 -19.84
C TRP A 191 -20.75 3.34 -20.71
N HIS A 192 -20.21 4.57 -20.72
CA HIS A 192 -19.03 4.92 -21.49
C HIS A 192 -17.98 5.60 -20.62
N ALA A 193 -16.70 5.37 -20.91
CA ALA A 193 -15.63 6.13 -20.31
C ALA A 193 -15.74 7.60 -20.73
N ALA A 194 -15.19 8.49 -19.91
CA ALA A 194 -15.06 9.91 -20.20
C ALA A 194 -13.57 10.28 -20.23
N PRO A 195 -12.85 10.02 -21.34
CA PRO A 195 -11.40 10.27 -21.42
C PRO A 195 -11.03 11.71 -21.07
N GLY A 196 -11.82 12.68 -21.52
CA GLY A 196 -11.62 14.10 -21.20
C GLY A 196 -11.77 14.44 -19.71
N ASN A 197 -12.27 13.52 -18.87
CA ASN A 197 -12.39 13.68 -17.43
C ASN A 197 -11.25 12.98 -16.66
N CYS A 198 -10.30 12.31 -17.31
CA CYS A 198 -9.21 11.59 -16.65
C CYS A 198 -8.09 12.53 -16.17
N THR A 199 -7.47 12.16 -15.04
CA THR A 199 -6.18 12.73 -14.60
C THR A 199 -5.04 11.91 -15.22
N TYR A 200 -4.40 12.45 -16.26
CA TYR A 200 -3.30 11.77 -16.97
C TYR A 200 -1.93 11.92 -16.31
N SER A 201 -1.73 13.00 -15.54
CA SER A 201 -0.52 13.23 -14.75
C SER A 201 -0.35 12.19 -13.64
N PRO A 202 0.78 12.19 -12.91
CA PRO A 202 0.89 11.42 -11.67
C PRO A 202 -0.30 11.70 -10.76
N LYS A 203 -0.75 10.66 -10.07
CA LYS A 203 -2.00 10.68 -9.30
C LYS A 203 -1.70 10.49 -7.83
N GLN A 204 -2.45 11.22 -7.00
CA GLN A 204 -2.48 11.00 -5.57
C GLN A 204 -3.20 9.68 -5.25
N PRO A 205 -2.98 9.15 -4.04
CA PRO A 205 -3.82 8.13 -3.46
C PRO A 205 -5.31 8.54 -3.39
N LEU A 206 -6.19 7.55 -3.24
CA LEU A 206 -7.61 7.73 -2.94
C LEU A 206 -7.81 7.84 -1.43
N TYR A 207 -7.78 9.06 -0.90
CA TYR A 207 -8.21 9.34 0.48
C TYR A 207 -9.73 9.49 0.51
N TRP A 208 -10.42 8.56 1.18
CA TRP A 208 -11.89 8.49 1.15
C TRP A 208 -12.46 7.77 2.39
N PHE A 209 -13.75 8.00 2.66
CA PHE A 209 -14.52 7.67 3.86
C PHE A 209 -14.07 8.43 5.12
#